data_AF-A0A9D5FJQ2-F1
#
_entry.id   AF-A0A9D5FJQ2-F1
#
_cell.length_a   1.000
_cell.length_b   1.000
_cell.length_c   1.000
_cell.angle_alpha   90.00
_cell.angle_beta   90.00
_cell.angle_gamma   90.00
#
_symmetry.space_group_name_H-M   'P 1'
#
loop_
_entity.id
_entity.type
_entity.pdbx_description
1 polymer ?
#
loop_
_entity_poly.entity_id
_entity_poly.type
_entity_poly.pdbx_seq_one_letter_code
_entity_poly.pdbx_strand_id
1 'polypeptide(L)'
;MTNLDFRRRNVIILVGKPCSGKSTLANSLAECLGGTHISVGALIRLARESNMRFRQITEEAYDGRAMFEPNLLADLIADVIDAKKIQSGPLIIDAAPPIDRVAAHLGWISPLLIELKMSWQLAEQRRAARVGETNHREDDNVELFRRRGRWCVEHLPETIAGFPTGTRHVRINANFSRSDTLRQALSYILLTISEDWLQNVGGIKYLNEGSGNNSFSETKGILDRALQEHGGRPVGLTFINQGEPSSSRNRLVLLLKPGLHFPDDIIARVERLIASHGYKIRVIAAWDGTAVADSMVGRAHLDLAYLHARWPEHLGFGQRMSKGLERDRTFVGGYSYGEHFGFKRLDEIWNEDGDHPPIKVGPCAYVIPAPDFTTPSDTFIVNGHIPSFLSTLEDRGNVTYAIAIEAVSVTASSWLEMRNKFIGTTIPGRAAIGSLRRMAFDGELDIIGEISFRNNGFHLSAGPLEAVREFYLWFGYEECKIFLRTLGINTDQPLVNIPLEGEEYATLWLNEATECLDVESRQLRTVLSRIDLSKEDTTSLRKMECDFSND
;
A
#
# COMPACT_ATOMS: atom_id res chain seq x y z
N MET A 1 -0.97 -8.39 -21.94
CA MET A 1 -0.53 -9.31 -20.88
C MET A 1 0.49 -8.61 -20.00
N THR A 2 0.04 -7.80 -19.04
CA THR A 2 0.92 -7.15 -18.08
C THR A 2 1.26 -8.16 -16.99
N ASN A 3 2.41 -8.82 -17.16
CA ASN A 3 3.03 -9.59 -16.08
C ASN A 3 3.28 -8.62 -14.91
N LEU A 4 2.54 -8.77 -13.82
CA LEU A 4 2.79 -8.04 -12.59
C LEU A 4 4.21 -8.39 -12.11
N ASP A 5 5.10 -7.42 -12.07
CA ASP A 5 6.51 -7.64 -11.71
C ASP A 5 6.71 -7.71 -10.19
N PHE A 6 5.89 -8.50 -9.50
CA PHE A 6 6.17 -8.94 -8.12
C PHE A 6 7.42 -9.85 -8.05
N ARG A 7 8.01 -10.19 -9.20
CA ARG A 7 9.15 -11.12 -9.39
C ARG A 7 10.45 -10.65 -8.73
N ARG A 8 10.56 -9.39 -8.34
CA ARG A 8 11.71 -8.91 -7.55
C ARG A 8 11.81 -9.63 -6.19
N ARG A 9 10.70 -10.17 -5.68
CA ARG A 9 10.67 -11.05 -4.51
C ARG A 9 10.30 -12.46 -4.90
N ASN A 10 11.33 -13.28 -5.05
CA ASN A 10 11.14 -14.69 -5.36
C ASN A 10 10.49 -15.47 -4.22
N VAL A 11 10.53 -14.95 -2.97
CA VAL A 11 10.03 -15.66 -1.80
C VAL A 11 9.36 -14.74 -0.79
N ILE A 12 8.11 -15.05 -0.45
CA ILE A 12 7.32 -14.47 0.65
C ILE A 12 7.10 -15.57 1.68
N ILE A 13 7.58 -15.36 2.90
CA ILE A 13 7.51 -16.34 3.99
C ILE A 13 6.48 -15.85 5.01
N LEU A 14 5.47 -16.68 5.27
CA LEU A 14 4.47 -16.43 6.29
C LEU A 14 4.82 -17.22 7.55
N VAL A 15 4.94 -16.53 8.68
CA VAL A 15 5.18 -17.12 10.00
C VAL A 15 4.12 -16.68 10.99
N GLY A 16 3.98 -17.47 12.05
CA GLY A 16 2.98 -17.23 13.10
C GLY A 16 2.47 -18.53 13.68
N LYS A 17 1.86 -18.44 14.86
CA LYS A 17 1.37 -19.62 15.59
C LYS A 17 0.33 -20.45 14.80
N PRO A 18 0.08 -21.72 15.18
CA PRO A 18 -1.02 -22.50 14.62
C PRO A 18 -2.35 -21.74 14.68
N CYS A 19 -3.21 -21.94 13.68
CA CYS A 19 -4.51 -21.28 13.52
C CYS A 19 -4.50 -19.74 13.35
N SER A 20 -3.33 -19.12 13.17
CA SER A 20 -3.23 -17.68 12.81
C SER A 20 -3.78 -17.33 11.43
N GLY A 21 -4.01 -18.31 10.56
CA GLY A 21 -4.52 -18.09 9.20
C GLY A 21 -3.45 -18.06 8.10
N LYS A 22 -2.21 -18.47 8.39
CA LYS A 22 -1.09 -18.51 7.43
C LYS A 22 -1.46 -19.17 6.10
N SER A 23 -1.91 -20.43 6.11
CA SER A 23 -2.24 -21.15 4.88
C SER A 23 -3.36 -20.47 4.07
N THR A 24 -4.34 -19.88 4.76
CA THR A 24 -5.42 -19.12 4.13
C THR A 24 -4.90 -17.85 3.46
N LEU A 25 -4.04 -17.11 4.14
CA LEU A 25 -3.38 -15.93 3.56
C LEU A 25 -2.46 -16.33 2.40
N ALA A 26 -1.70 -17.41 2.55
CA ALA A 26 -0.77 -17.91 1.53
C ALA A 26 -1.49 -18.27 0.23
N ASN A 27 -2.61 -18.98 0.33
CA ASN A 27 -3.46 -19.29 -0.82
C ASN A 27 -3.94 -18.02 -1.52
N SER A 28 -4.51 -17.07 -0.76
CA SER A 28 -5.01 -15.82 -1.34
C SER A 28 -3.91 -14.96 -1.96
N LEU A 29 -2.71 -14.92 -1.36
CA LEU A 29 -1.56 -14.24 -1.96
C LEU A 29 -1.08 -14.94 -3.22
N ALA A 30 -1.03 -16.28 -3.24
CA ALA A 30 -0.66 -17.03 -4.44
C ALA A 30 -1.63 -16.78 -5.59
N GLU A 31 -2.94 -16.78 -5.32
CA GLU A 31 -3.99 -16.43 -6.30
C GLU A 31 -3.82 -15.01 -6.82
N CYS A 32 -3.72 -14.01 -5.92
CA CYS A 32 -3.60 -12.61 -6.31
C CYS A 32 -2.32 -12.34 -7.12
N LEU A 33 -1.19 -12.87 -6.68
CA LEU A 33 0.13 -12.55 -7.23
C LEU A 33 0.55 -13.47 -8.38
N GLY A 34 -0.27 -14.47 -8.74
CA GLY A 34 0.10 -15.50 -9.71
C GLY A 34 1.33 -16.31 -9.25
N GLY A 35 1.42 -16.59 -7.96
CA GLY A 35 2.54 -17.31 -7.33
C GLY A 35 2.20 -18.75 -6.96
N THR A 36 3.15 -19.43 -6.31
CA THR A 36 2.95 -20.80 -5.82
C THR A 36 3.00 -20.87 -4.30
N HIS A 37 1.92 -21.34 -3.69
CA HIS A 37 1.89 -21.64 -2.26
C HIS A 37 2.53 -23.01 -1.96
N ILE A 38 3.44 -23.02 -1.00
CA ILE A 38 4.05 -24.21 -0.40
C ILE A 38 3.80 -24.18 1.11
N SER A 39 2.99 -25.11 1.62
CA SER A 39 2.77 -25.28 3.06
C SER A 39 3.71 -26.33 3.61
N VAL A 40 4.74 -25.89 4.35
CA VAL A 40 5.76 -26.79 4.94
C VAL A 40 5.10 -27.82 5.86
N GLY A 41 4.09 -27.40 6.63
CA GLY A 41 3.32 -28.31 7.49
C GLY A 41 2.56 -29.38 6.70
N ALA A 42 2.08 -29.08 5.48
CA ALA A 42 1.44 -30.07 4.62
C ALA A 42 2.45 -31.08 4.05
N LEU A 43 3.65 -30.61 3.67
CA LEU A 43 4.73 -31.49 3.21
C LEU A 43 5.17 -32.46 4.31
N ILE A 44 5.32 -31.96 5.54
CA ILE A 44 5.65 -32.80 6.69
C ILE A 44 4.58 -33.90 6.89
N ARG A 45 3.28 -33.54 6.85
CA ARG A 45 2.20 -34.54 7.01
C ARG A 45 2.23 -35.59 5.92
N LEU A 46 2.31 -35.17 4.65
CA LEU A 46 2.38 -36.08 3.51
C LEU A 46 3.60 -37.02 3.59
N ALA A 47 4.76 -36.48 3.99
CA ALA A 47 5.98 -37.26 4.17
C ALA A 47 5.86 -38.26 5.33
N ARG A 48 5.22 -37.88 6.45
CA ARG A 48 4.97 -38.78 7.60
C ARG A 48 3.97 -39.90 7.28
N GLU A 49 2.98 -39.62 6.44
CA GLU A 49 2.02 -40.62 5.94
C GLU A 49 2.70 -41.62 5.00
N SER A 50 3.58 -41.13 4.13
CA SER A 50 4.19 -41.93 3.06
C SER A 50 5.49 -42.64 3.47
N ASN A 51 6.16 -42.20 4.54
CA ASN A 51 7.48 -42.69 4.94
C ASN A 51 7.58 -42.90 6.46
N MET A 52 7.57 -44.17 6.89
CA MET A 52 7.64 -44.56 8.30
C MET A 52 8.94 -44.11 8.98
N ARG A 53 10.08 -44.14 8.27
CA ARG A 53 11.36 -43.68 8.83
C ARG A 53 11.32 -42.17 9.06
N PHE A 54 10.79 -41.41 8.10
CA PHE A 54 10.57 -39.96 8.26
C PHE A 54 9.69 -39.67 9.48
N ARG A 55 8.60 -40.45 9.65
CA ARG A 55 7.72 -40.33 10.83
C ARG A 55 8.47 -40.55 12.14
N GLN A 56 9.28 -41.58 12.23
CA GLN A 56 10.06 -41.91 13.44
C GLN A 56 11.06 -40.80 13.80
N ILE A 57 11.84 -40.31 12.83
CA ILE A 57 12.87 -39.28 13.10
C ILE A 57 12.28 -37.89 13.38
N THR A 58 11.04 -37.62 12.95
CA THR A 58 10.38 -36.33 13.15
C THR A 58 9.35 -36.34 14.28
N GLU A 59 9.20 -37.43 15.03
CA GLU A 59 8.14 -37.58 16.05
C GLU A 59 8.22 -36.50 17.13
N GLU A 60 9.40 -36.29 17.72
CA GLU A 60 9.57 -35.28 18.78
C GLU A 60 9.35 -33.85 18.26
N ALA A 61 9.79 -33.57 17.04
CA ALA A 61 9.59 -32.27 16.40
C ALA A 61 8.11 -32.02 16.07
N TYR A 62 7.43 -33.05 15.57
CA TYR A 62 6.00 -32.99 15.24
C TYR A 62 5.14 -32.81 16.50
N ASP A 63 5.51 -33.44 17.62
CA ASP A 63 4.86 -33.23 18.92
C ASP A 63 5.20 -31.86 19.55
N GLY A 64 6.09 -31.07 18.96
CA GLY A 64 6.51 -29.77 19.48
C GLY A 64 7.42 -29.85 20.71
N ARG A 65 8.21 -30.93 20.82
CA ARG A 65 9.25 -31.12 21.85
C ARG A 65 10.67 -30.85 21.34
N ALA A 66 10.87 -30.91 20.03
CA ALA A 66 12.14 -30.65 19.37
C ALA A 66 11.94 -29.73 18.15
N MET A 67 13.05 -29.27 17.59
CA MET A 67 13.08 -28.55 16.33
C MET A 67 13.07 -29.55 15.16
N PHE A 68 12.41 -29.22 14.06
CA PHE A 68 12.60 -29.98 12.82
C PHE A 68 14.01 -29.73 12.26
N GLU A 69 14.67 -30.79 11.80
CA GLU A 69 15.97 -30.67 11.13
C GLU A 69 15.85 -29.79 9.86
N PRO A 70 16.57 -28.65 9.78
CA PRO A 70 16.39 -27.69 8.68
C PRO A 70 16.64 -28.29 7.30
N ASN A 71 17.65 -29.15 7.15
CA ASN A 71 17.99 -29.78 5.88
C ASN A 71 16.85 -30.69 5.39
N LEU A 72 16.19 -31.40 6.30
CA LEU A 72 15.05 -32.24 5.96
C LEU A 72 13.86 -31.42 5.44
N LEU A 73 13.63 -30.24 6.01
CA LEU A 73 12.60 -29.32 5.53
C LEU A 73 12.99 -28.67 4.19
N ALA A 74 14.27 -28.35 4.01
CA ALA A 74 14.79 -27.80 2.76
C ALA A 74 14.61 -28.79 1.60
N ASP A 75 14.97 -30.05 1.81
CA ASP A 75 14.82 -31.13 0.82
C ASP A 75 13.35 -31.26 0.38
N LEU A 76 12.41 -31.28 1.34
CA LEU A 76 10.97 -31.34 1.03
C LEU A 76 10.50 -30.16 0.18
N ILE A 77 10.99 -28.95 0.45
CA ILE A 77 10.63 -27.75 -0.31
C ILE A 77 11.24 -27.80 -1.71
N ALA A 78 12.52 -28.18 -1.81
CA ALA A 78 13.24 -28.31 -3.09
C ALA A 78 12.57 -29.34 -4.00
N ASP A 79 12.24 -30.53 -3.47
CA ASP A 79 11.55 -31.59 -4.20
C ASP A 79 10.22 -31.09 -4.79
N VAL A 80 9.47 -30.28 -4.04
CA VAL A 80 8.19 -29.73 -4.50
C VAL A 80 8.38 -28.66 -5.57
N ILE A 81 9.39 -27.79 -5.42
CA ILE A 81 9.73 -26.79 -6.42
C ILE A 81 10.07 -27.47 -7.75
N ASP A 82 10.90 -28.51 -7.71
CA ASP A 82 11.33 -29.28 -8.87
C ASP A 82 10.18 -30.07 -9.48
N ALA A 83 9.40 -30.80 -8.66
CA ALA A 83 8.28 -31.60 -9.12
C ALA A 83 7.17 -30.76 -9.76
N LYS A 84 6.88 -29.58 -9.19
CA LYS A 84 5.92 -28.63 -9.77
C LYS A 84 6.49 -27.82 -10.94
N LYS A 85 7.78 -27.98 -11.25
CA LYS A 85 8.50 -27.21 -12.29
C LYS A 85 8.23 -25.71 -12.15
N ILE A 86 8.33 -25.19 -10.93
CA ILE A 86 8.03 -23.78 -10.67
C ILE A 86 9.12 -22.94 -11.31
N GLN A 87 8.81 -22.29 -12.43
CA GLN A 87 9.76 -21.49 -13.21
C GLN A 87 9.49 -19.99 -13.13
N SER A 88 8.32 -19.56 -12.63
CA SER A 88 7.92 -18.16 -12.61
C SER A 88 6.94 -17.86 -11.47
N GLY A 89 6.89 -16.58 -11.08
CA GLY A 89 6.03 -16.08 -10.01
C GLY A 89 6.68 -16.21 -8.62
N PRO A 90 6.16 -15.49 -7.61
CA PRO A 90 6.69 -15.58 -6.26
C PRO A 90 6.38 -16.96 -5.63
N LEU A 91 7.27 -17.45 -4.77
CA LEU A 91 7.00 -18.55 -3.85
C LEU A 91 6.39 -18.00 -2.57
N ILE A 92 5.27 -18.56 -2.13
CA ILE A 92 4.60 -18.18 -0.89
C ILE A 92 4.72 -19.35 0.10
N ILE A 93 5.57 -19.20 1.10
CA ILE A 93 5.97 -20.26 2.02
C ILE A 93 5.21 -20.11 3.34
N ASP A 94 4.30 -21.03 3.65
CA ASP A 94 3.64 -21.14 4.95
C ASP A 94 4.45 -22.06 5.86
N ALA A 95 5.12 -21.48 6.85
CA ALA A 95 6.06 -22.21 7.71
C ALA A 95 5.97 -21.81 9.19
N ALA A 96 6.67 -22.59 10.01
CA ALA A 96 6.99 -22.31 11.40
C ALA A 96 8.52 -22.28 11.53
N PRO A 97 9.08 -21.80 12.67
CA PRO A 97 10.49 -22.01 12.99
C PRO A 97 10.94 -23.47 12.75
N PRO A 98 12.18 -23.73 12.29
CA PRO A 98 13.30 -22.79 12.04
C PRO A 98 13.44 -22.38 10.56
N ILE A 99 12.43 -21.71 9.99
CA ILE A 99 12.39 -21.36 8.55
C ILE A 99 13.55 -20.47 8.08
N ASP A 100 14.21 -19.74 8.98
CA ASP A 100 15.41 -18.96 8.70
C ASP A 100 16.59 -19.84 8.24
N ARG A 101 16.80 -20.96 8.94
CA ARG A 101 17.84 -21.94 8.61
C ARG A 101 17.56 -22.64 7.29
N VAL A 102 16.28 -22.91 7.02
CA VAL A 102 15.82 -23.46 5.73
C VAL A 102 16.04 -22.46 4.60
N ALA A 103 15.70 -21.18 4.82
CA ALA A 103 15.94 -20.12 3.84
C ALA A 103 17.43 -19.97 3.51
N ALA A 104 18.30 -20.03 4.54
CA ALA A 104 19.74 -20.01 4.35
C ALA A 104 20.25 -21.23 3.56
N HIS A 105 19.76 -22.43 3.87
CA HIS A 105 20.11 -23.66 3.16
C HIS A 105 19.71 -23.61 1.67
N LEU A 106 18.51 -23.11 1.38
CA LEU A 106 18.01 -22.96 0.00
C LEU A 106 18.59 -21.74 -0.74
N GLY A 107 19.47 -20.97 -0.10
CA GLY A 107 20.10 -19.79 -0.71
C GLY A 107 19.13 -18.66 -1.03
N TRP A 108 18.03 -18.51 -0.29
CA TRP A 108 17.08 -17.43 -0.49
C TRP A 108 17.65 -16.10 -0.06
N ILE A 109 17.74 -15.16 -1.01
CA ILE A 109 18.28 -13.82 -0.79
C ILE A 109 17.12 -12.86 -0.52
N SER A 110 17.16 -12.19 0.64
CA SER A 110 16.22 -11.13 1.04
C SER A 110 14.73 -11.46 0.89
N PRO A 111 14.22 -12.55 1.50
CA PRO A 111 12.79 -12.84 1.48
C PRO A 111 11.95 -11.74 2.15
N LEU A 112 10.67 -11.65 1.79
CA LEU A 112 9.68 -10.93 2.59
C LEU A 112 9.15 -11.83 3.69
N LEU A 113 9.44 -11.50 4.95
CA LEU A 113 8.90 -12.20 6.10
C LEU A 113 7.64 -11.50 6.62
N ILE A 114 6.50 -12.17 6.53
CA ILE A 114 5.22 -11.71 7.07
C ILE A 114 4.90 -12.50 8.34
N GLU A 115 4.92 -11.83 9.49
CA GLU A 115 4.53 -12.40 10.77
C GLU A 115 3.05 -12.09 11.08
N LEU A 116 2.23 -13.13 11.22
CA LEU A 116 0.83 -13.01 11.60
C LEU A 116 0.71 -12.94 13.14
N LYS A 117 0.39 -11.76 13.66
CA LYS A 117 0.10 -11.52 15.07
C LYS A 117 -1.39 -11.75 15.34
N MET A 118 -1.70 -12.57 16.34
CA MET A 118 -3.08 -12.88 16.72
C MET A 118 -3.13 -13.24 18.20
N SER A 119 -4.26 -13.05 18.88
CA SER A 119 -4.48 -13.53 20.24
C SER A 119 -4.54 -15.06 20.35
N TRP A 120 -4.27 -15.59 21.54
CA TRP A 120 -4.43 -17.02 21.82
C TRP A 120 -5.89 -17.46 21.81
N GLN A 121 -6.77 -16.65 22.37
CA GLN A 121 -8.20 -16.90 22.43
C GLN A 121 -8.79 -17.14 21.02
N LEU A 122 -8.48 -16.25 20.07
CA LEU A 122 -8.98 -16.39 18.70
C LEU A 122 -8.35 -17.60 17.99
N ALA A 123 -7.09 -17.92 18.27
CA ALA A 123 -6.45 -19.11 17.70
C ALA A 123 -7.10 -20.41 18.21
N GLU A 124 -7.45 -20.47 19.50
CA GLU A 124 -8.19 -21.59 20.09
C GLU A 124 -9.61 -21.71 19.53
N GLN A 125 -10.32 -20.59 19.33
CA GLN A 125 -11.63 -20.56 18.67
C GLN A 125 -11.55 -21.09 17.22
N ARG A 126 -10.58 -20.61 16.44
CA ARG A 126 -10.37 -21.09 15.05
C ARG A 126 -9.99 -22.57 14.99
N ARG A 127 -9.21 -23.07 15.96
CA ARG A 127 -8.91 -24.51 16.10
C ARG A 127 -10.19 -25.29 16.41
N ALA A 128 -10.97 -24.85 17.39
CA ALA A 128 -12.21 -25.53 17.78
C ALA A 128 -13.20 -25.62 16.62
N ALA A 129 -13.35 -24.55 15.83
CA ALA A 129 -14.16 -24.55 14.61
C ALA A 129 -13.67 -25.61 13.60
N ARG A 130 -12.35 -25.69 13.36
CA ARG A 130 -11.77 -26.65 12.40
C ARG A 130 -11.97 -28.11 12.81
N VAL A 131 -11.95 -28.43 14.11
CA VAL A 131 -12.22 -29.80 14.58
C VAL A 131 -13.61 -30.30 14.15
N GLY A 132 -14.57 -29.40 13.96
CA GLY A 132 -15.90 -29.73 13.45
C GLY A 132 -15.98 -29.92 11.94
N GLU A 133 -14.89 -29.69 11.19
CA GLU A 133 -14.85 -29.82 9.73
C GLU A 133 -14.40 -31.22 9.30
N THR A 134 -14.81 -31.64 8.10
CA THR A 134 -14.41 -32.94 7.51
C THR A 134 -12.90 -33.08 7.32
N ASN A 135 -12.18 -31.95 7.17
CA ASN A 135 -10.73 -31.87 7.00
C ASN A 135 -9.97 -31.65 8.32
N HIS A 136 -10.50 -32.12 9.44
CA HIS A 136 -9.80 -32.08 10.74
C HIS A 136 -8.42 -32.74 10.63
N ARG A 137 -7.44 -32.17 11.33
CA ARG A 137 -6.05 -32.65 11.30
C ARG A 137 -5.69 -33.30 12.63
N GLU A 138 -4.77 -34.27 12.61
CA GLU A 138 -4.27 -34.92 13.83
C GLU A 138 -3.74 -33.90 14.85
N ASP A 139 -3.15 -32.80 14.36
CA ASP A 139 -2.60 -31.71 15.16
C ASP A 139 -3.61 -30.67 15.65
N ASP A 140 -4.90 -30.82 15.35
CA ASP A 140 -5.97 -30.00 15.95
C ASP A 140 -6.34 -30.46 17.38
N ASN A 141 -5.70 -31.53 17.89
CA ASN A 141 -5.74 -31.91 19.31
C ASN A 141 -5.30 -30.72 20.21
N VAL A 142 -6.04 -30.45 21.28
CA VAL A 142 -5.82 -29.27 22.15
C VAL A 142 -4.42 -29.23 22.76
N GLU A 143 -3.92 -30.38 23.25
CA GLU A 143 -2.60 -30.46 23.88
C GLU A 143 -1.49 -30.22 22.86
N LEU A 144 -1.57 -30.89 21.72
CA LEU A 144 -0.61 -30.77 20.63
C LEU A 144 -0.60 -29.35 20.03
N PHE A 145 -1.79 -28.77 19.80
CA PHE A 145 -1.96 -27.39 19.36
C PHE A 145 -1.27 -26.41 20.33
N ARG A 146 -1.50 -26.55 21.63
CA ARG A 146 -0.91 -25.67 22.65
C ARG A 146 0.61 -25.85 22.72
N ARG A 147 1.10 -27.08 22.68
CA ARG A 147 2.55 -27.38 22.71
C ARG A 147 3.26 -26.78 21.49
N ARG A 148 2.76 -27.03 20.28
CA ARG A 148 3.31 -26.43 19.04
C ARG A 148 3.17 -24.92 19.00
N GLY A 149 2.08 -24.37 19.51
CA GLY A 149 1.89 -22.93 19.57
C GLY A 149 2.85 -22.24 20.55
N ARG A 150 3.08 -22.82 21.74
CA ARG A 150 4.09 -22.33 22.70
C ARG A 150 5.49 -22.39 22.10
N TRP A 151 5.86 -23.55 21.56
CA TRP A 151 7.14 -23.74 20.90
C TRP A 151 7.35 -22.69 19.79
N CYS A 152 6.34 -22.46 18.95
CA CYS A 152 6.40 -21.43 17.91
C CYS A 152 6.62 -20.03 18.50
N VAL A 153 5.89 -19.64 19.56
CA VAL A 153 6.03 -18.31 20.17
C VAL A 153 7.40 -18.13 20.82
N GLU A 154 7.93 -19.16 21.46
CA GLU A 154 9.25 -19.14 22.12
C GLU A 154 10.41 -18.99 21.12
N HIS A 155 10.35 -19.68 19.97
CA HIS A 155 11.47 -19.75 19.02
C HIS A 155 11.35 -18.77 17.84
N LEU A 156 10.18 -18.17 17.63
CA LEU A 156 9.97 -17.23 16.52
C LEU A 156 10.86 -15.97 16.61
N PRO A 157 11.13 -15.36 17.79
CA PRO A 157 12.07 -14.25 17.88
C PRO A 157 13.49 -14.60 17.40
N GLU A 158 14.01 -15.76 17.80
CA GLU A 158 15.31 -16.25 17.34
C GLU A 158 15.31 -16.52 15.83
N THR A 159 14.25 -17.15 15.32
CA THR A 159 14.06 -17.39 13.88
C THR A 159 14.04 -16.10 13.08
N ILE A 160 13.30 -15.08 13.55
CA ILE A 160 13.25 -13.77 12.89
C ILE A 160 14.65 -13.13 12.87
N ALA A 161 15.40 -13.22 13.96
CA ALA A 161 16.75 -12.67 14.06
C ALA A 161 17.78 -13.43 13.19
N GLY A 162 17.53 -14.70 12.88
CA GLY A 162 18.42 -15.55 12.07
C GLY A 162 18.34 -15.33 10.56
N PHE A 163 17.37 -14.55 10.07
CA PHE A 163 17.23 -14.29 8.64
C PHE A 163 18.39 -13.45 8.07
N PRO A 164 18.77 -13.65 6.79
CA PRO A 164 19.85 -12.89 6.15
C PRO A 164 19.63 -11.38 6.17
N THR A 165 20.73 -10.62 6.21
CA THR A 165 20.71 -9.16 6.05
C THR A 165 19.98 -8.77 4.76
N GLY A 166 19.05 -7.81 4.84
CA GLY A 166 18.18 -7.42 3.73
C GLY A 166 16.80 -8.09 3.73
N THR A 167 16.57 -9.10 4.58
CA THR A 167 15.23 -9.63 4.83
C THR A 167 14.33 -8.55 5.40
N ARG A 168 13.16 -8.37 4.78
CA ARG A 168 12.17 -7.41 5.25
C ARG A 168 11.16 -8.12 6.13
N HIS A 169 11.09 -7.73 7.39
CA HIS A 169 10.11 -8.25 8.35
C HIS A 169 8.94 -7.29 8.48
N VAL A 170 7.73 -7.81 8.28
CA VAL A 170 6.48 -7.07 8.46
C VAL A 170 5.56 -7.84 9.42
N ARG A 171 4.81 -7.12 10.25
CA ARG A 171 3.84 -7.70 11.18
C ARG A 171 2.43 -7.32 10.76
N ILE A 172 1.58 -8.32 10.61
CA ILE A 172 0.17 -8.15 10.21
C ILE A 172 -0.73 -8.58 11.36
N ASN A 173 -1.75 -7.76 11.64
CA ASN A 173 -2.75 -8.11 12.63
C ASN A 173 -3.75 -9.10 12.01
N ALA A 174 -3.58 -10.37 12.37
CA ALA A 174 -4.42 -11.47 11.91
C ALA A 174 -5.65 -11.72 12.81
N ASN A 175 -5.93 -10.82 13.78
CA ASN A 175 -7.19 -10.86 14.51
C ASN A 175 -8.38 -10.42 13.66
N PHE A 176 -8.14 -9.66 12.59
CA PHE A 176 -9.17 -9.21 11.66
C PHE A 176 -9.67 -10.34 10.74
N SER A 177 -10.60 -9.97 9.85
CA SER A 177 -11.15 -10.86 8.83
C SER A 177 -10.06 -11.37 7.88
N ARG A 178 -10.38 -12.45 7.14
CA ARG A 178 -9.49 -12.97 6.07
C ARG A 178 -9.17 -11.87 5.06
N SER A 179 -10.18 -11.13 4.63
CA SER A 179 -10.06 -10.06 3.63
C SER A 179 -9.20 -8.89 4.11
N ASP A 180 -9.31 -8.51 5.39
CA ASP A 180 -8.47 -7.48 5.99
C ASP A 180 -7.02 -7.90 6.11
N THR A 181 -6.80 -9.15 6.52
CA THR A 181 -5.46 -9.71 6.63
C THR A 181 -4.79 -9.74 5.25
N LEU A 182 -5.54 -10.10 4.21
CA LEU A 182 -5.07 -10.06 2.82
C LEU A 182 -4.80 -8.63 2.33
N ARG A 183 -5.72 -7.68 2.59
CA ARG A 183 -5.55 -6.27 2.27
C ARG A 183 -4.25 -5.72 2.86
N GLN A 184 -4.04 -5.93 4.16
CA GLN A 184 -2.80 -5.53 4.84
C GLN A 184 -1.57 -6.11 4.12
N ALA A 185 -1.58 -7.42 3.83
CA ALA A 185 -0.44 -8.08 3.18
C ALA A 185 -0.13 -7.53 1.79
N LEU A 186 -1.15 -7.31 0.96
CA LEU A 186 -0.97 -6.77 -0.38
C LEU A 186 -0.48 -5.31 -0.35
N SER A 187 -1.02 -4.47 0.53
CA SER A 187 -0.54 -3.10 0.73
C SER A 187 0.94 -3.10 1.14
N TYR A 188 1.33 -3.96 2.09
CA TYR A 188 2.75 -4.11 2.48
C TYR A 188 3.62 -4.51 1.30
N ILE A 189 3.21 -5.48 0.51
CA ILE A 189 3.98 -5.95 -0.65
C ILE A 189 4.23 -4.79 -1.63
N LEU A 190 3.19 -4.01 -1.97
CA LEU A 190 3.32 -2.84 -2.84
C LEU A 190 4.34 -1.84 -2.29
N LEU A 191 4.19 -1.46 -1.03
CA LEU A 191 5.08 -0.49 -0.36
C LEU A 191 6.53 -0.99 -0.35
N THR A 192 6.72 -2.27 -0.08
CA THR A 192 8.06 -2.81 0.06
C THR A 192 8.79 -2.89 -1.28
N ILE A 193 8.06 -3.17 -2.37
CA ILE A 193 8.61 -3.14 -3.73
C ILE A 193 9.04 -1.73 -4.11
N SER A 194 8.21 -0.72 -3.82
CA SER A 194 8.55 0.68 -4.08
C SER A 194 9.81 1.11 -3.32
N GLU A 195 9.95 0.72 -2.05
CA GLU A 195 11.16 1.04 -1.29
C GLU A 195 12.39 0.29 -1.81
N ASP A 196 12.30 -1.01 -2.12
CA ASP A 196 13.43 -1.77 -2.68
C ASP A 196 13.89 -1.14 -4.01
N TRP A 197 12.94 -0.71 -4.85
CA TRP A 197 13.26 -0.02 -6.08
C TRP A 197 14.04 1.26 -5.81
N LEU A 198 13.52 2.12 -4.94
CA LEU A 198 14.16 3.39 -4.56
C LEU A 198 15.58 3.16 -4.01
N GLN A 199 15.78 2.21 -3.10
CA GLN A 199 17.11 1.92 -2.55
C GLN A 199 18.10 1.47 -3.63
N ASN A 200 17.66 0.64 -4.58
CA ASN A 200 18.53 0.08 -5.62
C ASN A 200 18.91 1.08 -6.72
N VAL A 201 18.02 2.03 -7.07
CA VAL A 201 18.33 3.04 -8.09
C VAL A 201 19.06 4.27 -7.54
N GLY A 202 19.30 4.31 -6.21
CA GLY A 202 19.94 5.42 -5.50
C GLY A 202 18.97 6.50 -5.02
N GLY A 203 17.68 6.18 -4.93
CA GLY A 203 16.61 7.09 -4.51
C GLY A 203 16.40 8.25 -5.50
N ILE A 204 15.74 9.29 -5.01
CA ILE A 204 15.66 10.55 -5.74
C ILE A 204 17.02 11.23 -5.67
N LYS A 205 17.57 11.56 -6.82
CA LYS A 205 18.80 12.34 -6.89
C LYS A 205 18.47 13.81 -6.64
N TYR A 206 18.94 14.33 -5.51
CA TYR A 206 18.78 15.74 -5.17
C TYR A 206 19.83 16.60 -5.86
N LEU A 207 19.36 17.62 -6.57
CA LEU A 207 20.13 18.71 -7.12
C LEU A 207 20.14 19.82 -6.06
N ASN A 208 21.33 20.10 -5.50
CA ASN A 208 21.54 21.18 -4.54
C ASN A 208 21.66 22.50 -5.29
N GLU A 209 20.69 23.39 -5.16
CA GLU A 209 20.87 24.78 -5.55
C GLU A 209 21.48 25.56 -4.39
N GLY A 210 22.76 25.87 -4.51
CA GLY A 210 23.45 26.76 -3.58
C GLY A 210 22.90 28.16 -3.70
N SER A 211 22.14 28.61 -2.68
CA SER A 211 21.79 30.00 -2.38
C SER A 211 21.89 31.00 -3.54
N GLY A 212 20.86 31.11 -4.36
CA GLY A 212 20.76 32.15 -5.38
C GLY A 212 19.46 32.01 -6.16
N ASN A 213 18.77 33.14 -6.35
CA ASN A 213 17.49 33.27 -7.04
C ASN A 213 17.48 32.62 -8.45
N ASN A 214 17.27 31.32 -8.54
CA ASN A 214 16.85 30.71 -9.79
C ASN A 214 15.36 31.01 -10.00
N SER A 215 15.01 31.36 -11.22
CA SER A 215 13.61 31.50 -11.59
C SER A 215 12.96 30.11 -11.63
N PHE A 216 11.71 30.00 -11.17
CA PHE A 216 11.02 28.70 -11.10
C PHE A 216 10.71 28.08 -12.47
N SER A 217 10.77 28.84 -13.56
CA SER A 217 10.79 28.30 -14.92
C SER A 217 12.08 27.51 -15.22
N GLU A 218 13.21 27.91 -14.64
CA GLU A 218 14.47 27.17 -14.77
C GLU A 218 14.40 25.84 -14.02
N THR A 219 13.69 25.77 -12.89
CA THR A 219 13.48 24.55 -12.09
C THR A 219 12.91 23.41 -12.93
N LYS A 220 11.82 23.67 -13.68
CA LYS A 220 11.22 22.65 -14.56
C LYS A 220 12.21 22.22 -15.64
N GLY A 221 12.85 23.17 -16.31
CA GLY A 221 13.85 22.87 -17.33
C GLY A 221 15.06 22.09 -16.81
N ILE A 222 15.49 22.33 -15.56
CA ILE A 222 16.55 21.57 -14.89
C ILE A 222 16.10 20.12 -14.63
N LEU A 223 14.89 19.93 -14.10
CA LEU A 223 14.33 18.58 -13.87
C LEU A 223 14.16 17.81 -15.17
N ASP A 224 13.64 18.44 -16.21
CA ASP A 224 13.40 17.80 -17.50
C ASP A 224 14.71 17.38 -18.18
N ARG A 225 15.75 18.23 -18.14
CA ARG A 225 17.10 17.85 -18.61
C ARG A 225 17.70 16.72 -17.78
N ALA A 226 17.58 16.79 -16.46
CA ALA A 226 18.09 15.73 -15.58
C ALA A 226 17.37 14.39 -15.82
N LEU A 227 16.06 14.40 -16.08
CA LEU A 227 15.30 13.21 -16.46
C LEU A 227 15.81 12.60 -17.78
N GLN A 228 16.10 13.44 -18.78
CA GLN A 228 16.68 13.00 -20.06
C GLN A 228 18.06 12.36 -19.87
N GLU A 229 18.91 12.95 -19.02
CA GLU A 229 20.26 12.44 -18.72
C GLU A 229 20.24 11.15 -17.88
N HIS A 230 19.24 10.97 -17.02
CA HIS A 230 19.20 9.87 -16.05
C HIS A 230 18.31 8.69 -16.47
N GLY A 231 17.80 8.67 -17.70
CA GLY A 231 17.20 7.50 -18.31
C GLY A 231 15.97 6.99 -17.56
N GLY A 232 15.04 7.88 -17.22
CA GLY A 232 13.76 7.54 -16.60
C GLY A 232 13.79 7.38 -15.08
N ARG A 233 14.87 7.74 -14.38
CA ARG A 233 14.93 7.75 -12.90
C ARG A 233 14.33 9.03 -12.32
N PRO A 234 13.73 9.00 -11.11
CA PRO A 234 13.27 10.21 -10.47
C PRO A 234 14.44 11.11 -10.04
N VAL A 235 14.24 12.41 -10.20
CA VAL A 235 15.24 13.46 -9.91
C VAL A 235 14.55 14.58 -9.16
N GLY A 236 15.23 15.24 -8.23
CA GLY A 236 14.63 16.31 -7.45
C GLY A 236 15.51 17.52 -7.23
N LEU A 237 14.89 18.66 -6.94
CA LEU A 237 15.50 19.94 -6.58
C LEU A 237 15.11 20.29 -5.14
N THR A 238 16.10 20.65 -4.34
CA THR A 238 15.92 20.95 -2.92
C THR A 238 16.05 22.45 -2.67
N PHE A 239 15.01 23.06 -2.10
CA PHE A 239 14.97 24.49 -1.76
C PHE A 239 14.94 24.62 -0.22
N ILE A 240 16.11 24.80 0.39
CA ILE A 240 16.22 25.00 1.84
C ILE A 240 16.37 26.49 2.12
N ASN A 241 15.30 27.12 2.60
CA ASN A 241 15.45 28.37 3.33
C ASN A 241 16.13 28.05 4.68
N GLN A 242 17.28 28.65 4.96
CA GLN A 242 18.19 28.34 6.09
C GLN A 242 17.62 28.55 7.51
N GLY A 243 16.31 28.76 7.66
CA GLY A 243 15.66 28.79 8.96
C GLY A 243 15.49 27.39 9.53
N GLU A 244 15.65 27.25 10.85
CA GLU A 244 15.20 26.04 11.55
C GLU A 244 13.75 25.70 11.16
N PRO A 245 13.38 24.41 11.11
CA PRO A 245 11.99 24.01 10.88
C PRO A 245 11.10 24.85 11.78
N SER A 246 10.15 25.59 11.18
CA SER A 246 9.19 26.34 11.99
C SER A 246 8.49 25.36 12.93
N SER A 247 8.02 25.83 14.09
CA SER A 247 7.27 25.00 15.04
C SER A 247 5.96 24.42 14.48
N SER A 248 5.63 24.70 13.21
CA SER A 248 4.45 24.18 12.53
C SER A 248 4.68 22.77 11.98
N ARG A 249 3.65 21.92 12.14
CA ARG A 249 3.72 20.47 11.95
C ARG A 249 3.14 20.00 10.62
N ASN A 250 2.72 20.93 9.77
CA ASN A 250 2.00 20.60 8.53
C ASN A 250 2.97 20.46 7.37
N ARG A 251 3.02 19.25 6.82
CA ARG A 251 3.71 18.94 5.56
C ARG A 251 2.78 18.17 4.65
N LEU A 252 2.72 18.55 3.40
CA LEU A 252 1.83 17.96 2.40
C LEU A 252 2.64 17.58 1.16
N VAL A 253 2.11 16.63 0.41
CA VAL A 253 2.59 16.30 -0.93
C VAL A 253 1.54 16.77 -1.93
N LEU A 254 1.96 17.63 -2.85
CA LEU A 254 1.20 18.04 -4.03
C LEU A 254 1.75 17.29 -5.23
N LEU A 255 0.90 16.63 -6.01
CA LEU A 255 1.29 16.04 -7.29
C LEU A 255 0.69 16.87 -8.42
N LEU A 256 1.52 17.23 -9.40
CA LEU A 256 1.07 17.59 -10.74
C LEU A 256 1.04 16.29 -11.54
N LYS A 257 -0.18 15.87 -11.89
CA LYS A 257 -0.45 14.60 -12.58
C LYS A 257 -0.14 14.74 -14.06
N PRO A 258 0.38 13.69 -14.71
CA PRO A 258 0.53 13.66 -16.16
C PRO A 258 -0.83 13.64 -16.87
N GLY A 259 -0.82 13.76 -18.20
CA GLY A 259 -2.03 13.80 -19.03
C GLY A 259 -2.54 15.21 -19.33
N LEU A 260 -1.87 16.24 -18.83
CA LEU A 260 -2.06 17.64 -19.22
C LEU A 260 -0.72 18.25 -19.59
N HIS A 261 -0.73 19.21 -20.51
CA HIS A 261 0.45 19.98 -20.84
C HIS A 261 0.49 21.23 -19.97
N PHE A 262 1.36 21.22 -18.97
CA PHE A 262 1.59 22.37 -18.11
C PHE A 262 2.60 23.34 -18.74
N PRO A 263 2.37 24.67 -18.66
CA PRO A 263 3.32 25.66 -19.12
C PRO A 263 4.64 25.60 -18.32
N ASP A 264 5.72 26.18 -18.86
CA ASP A 264 7.04 26.10 -18.23
C ASP A 264 7.14 26.85 -16.90
N ASP A 265 6.28 27.84 -16.69
CA ASP A 265 6.19 28.62 -15.46
C ASP A 265 5.17 28.06 -14.45
N ILE A 266 4.59 26.87 -14.69
CA ILE A 266 3.55 26.29 -13.81
C ILE A 266 4.02 26.17 -12.36
N ILE A 267 5.26 25.73 -12.14
CA ILE A 267 5.83 25.57 -10.79
C ILE A 267 5.87 26.93 -10.09
N ALA A 268 6.23 28.00 -10.81
CA ALA A 268 6.25 29.36 -10.29
C ALA A 268 4.85 29.84 -9.88
N ARG A 269 3.83 29.53 -10.70
CA ARG A 269 2.43 29.89 -10.40
C ARG A 269 1.92 29.16 -9.17
N VAL A 270 2.16 27.85 -9.11
CA VAL A 270 1.77 26.99 -7.99
C VAL A 270 2.47 27.42 -6.70
N GLU A 271 3.75 27.76 -6.76
CA GLU A 271 4.50 28.23 -5.59
C GLU A 271 3.96 29.55 -5.02
N ARG A 272 3.62 30.53 -5.87
CA ARG A 272 3.02 31.79 -5.38
C ARG A 272 1.74 31.52 -4.58
N LEU A 273 0.94 30.55 -5.02
CA LEU A 273 -0.26 30.15 -4.31
C LEU A 273 0.08 29.38 -3.02
N ILE A 274 1.09 28.48 -3.04
CA ILE A 274 1.60 27.81 -1.83
C ILE A 274 2.03 28.87 -0.79
N ALA A 275 2.75 29.90 -1.22
CA ALA A 275 3.23 30.99 -0.37
C ALA A 275 2.08 31.83 0.20
N SER A 276 1.03 32.12 -0.57
CA SER A 276 -0.14 32.85 -0.06
C SER A 276 -0.89 32.10 1.05
N HIS A 277 -0.68 30.78 1.16
CA HIS A 277 -1.21 29.94 2.23
C HIS A 277 -0.22 29.71 3.39
N GLY A 278 0.93 30.38 3.41
CA GLY A 278 1.94 30.25 4.45
C GLY A 278 2.73 28.94 4.38
N TYR A 279 2.90 28.39 3.17
CA TYR A 279 3.76 27.24 2.91
C TYR A 279 4.94 27.65 2.04
N LYS A 280 5.98 26.83 2.02
CA LYS A 280 7.08 26.90 1.05
C LYS A 280 7.32 25.53 0.44
N ILE A 281 7.92 25.52 -0.74
CA ILE A 281 8.42 24.30 -1.36
C ILE A 281 9.70 23.88 -0.63
N ARG A 282 9.78 22.59 -0.28
CA ARG A 282 10.94 21.97 0.35
C ARG A 282 11.76 21.22 -0.69
N VAL A 283 11.09 20.33 -1.42
CA VAL A 283 11.67 19.49 -2.48
C VAL A 283 10.63 19.38 -3.59
N ILE A 284 11.11 19.44 -4.84
CA ILE A 284 10.34 19.02 -6.01
C ILE A 284 11.05 17.80 -6.58
N ALA A 285 10.31 16.74 -6.91
CA ALA A 285 10.81 15.58 -7.63
C ALA A 285 10.00 15.39 -8.91
N ALA A 286 10.67 15.13 -10.02
CA ALA A 286 10.05 14.72 -11.28
C ALA A 286 10.22 13.21 -11.46
N TRP A 287 9.14 12.54 -11.84
CA TRP A 287 9.05 11.10 -12.01
C TRP A 287 8.62 10.79 -13.44
N ASP A 288 9.50 10.16 -14.22
CA ASP A 288 9.12 9.59 -15.52
C ASP A 288 8.17 8.41 -15.33
N GLY A 289 7.21 8.25 -16.25
CA GLY A 289 6.21 7.18 -16.17
C GLY A 289 6.82 5.78 -16.09
N THR A 290 7.97 5.53 -16.73
CA THR A 290 8.67 4.23 -16.61
C THR A 290 9.21 4.00 -15.20
N ALA A 291 9.72 5.02 -14.51
CA ALA A 291 10.06 4.91 -13.08
C ALA A 291 8.83 4.68 -12.22
N VAL A 292 7.71 5.34 -12.52
CA VAL A 292 6.46 5.13 -11.78
C VAL A 292 5.99 3.69 -11.92
N ALA A 293 6.07 3.12 -13.12
CA ALA A 293 5.73 1.74 -13.42
C ALA A 293 6.66 0.74 -12.71
N ASP A 294 7.98 0.89 -12.89
CA ASP A 294 8.98 -0.05 -12.37
C ASP A 294 9.03 -0.06 -10.84
N SER A 295 8.80 1.10 -10.20
CA SER A 295 8.74 1.23 -8.75
C SER A 295 7.39 0.82 -8.15
N MET A 296 6.35 0.66 -8.98
CA MET A 296 4.96 0.51 -8.55
C MET A 296 4.45 1.66 -7.66
N VAL A 297 5.13 2.82 -7.65
CA VAL A 297 4.79 3.93 -6.74
C VAL A 297 3.38 4.46 -6.99
N GLY A 298 2.89 4.45 -8.23
CA GLY A 298 1.51 4.86 -8.56
C GLY A 298 0.46 3.89 -7.98
N ARG A 299 0.73 2.58 -8.06
CA ARG A 299 -0.14 1.54 -7.49
C ARG A 299 -0.13 1.57 -5.98
N ALA A 300 1.06 1.74 -5.40
CA ALA A 300 1.20 1.98 -3.99
C ALA A 300 0.42 3.25 -3.63
N HIS A 301 0.63 4.39 -4.28
CA HIS A 301 -0.11 5.63 -4.02
C HIS A 301 -1.64 5.44 -4.00
N LEU A 302 -2.21 4.73 -4.97
CA LEU A 302 -3.66 4.41 -5.03
C LEU A 302 -4.14 3.38 -4.00
N ASP A 303 -3.26 2.49 -3.56
CA ASP A 303 -3.48 1.50 -2.51
C ASP A 303 -4.82 0.75 -2.63
N LEU A 304 -5.75 1.00 -1.72
CA LEU A 304 -7.05 0.34 -1.66
C LEU A 304 -7.85 0.51 -2.95
N ALA A 305 -7.76 1.65 -3.62
CA ALA A 305 -8.44 1.87 -4.89
C ALA A 305 -7.91 0.89 -5.96
N TYR A 306 -6.59 0.69 -5.99
CA TYR A 306 -5.94 -0.27 -6.87
C TYR A 306 -6.29 -1.72 -6.50
N LEU A 307 -6.24 -2.06 -5.21
CA LEU A 307 -6.58 -3.39 -4.71
C LEU A 307 -8.04 -3.75 -5.01
N HIS A 308 -8.99 -2.84 -4.82
CA HIS A 308 -10.39 -3.01 -5.20
C HIS A 308 -10.60 -3.13 -6.72
N ALA A 309 -9.81 -2.42 -7.53
CA ALA A 309 -9.87 -2.55 -8.98
C ALA A 309 -9.30 -3.88 -9.49
N ARG A 310 -8.38 -4.49 -8.74
CA ARG A 310 -7.65 -5.71 -9.15
C ARG A 310 -8.24 -7.00 -8.60
N TRP A 311 -8.66 -7.02 -7.33
CA TRP A 311 -9.06 -8.23 -6.61
C TRP A 311 -10.27 -8.01 -5.66
N PRO A 312 -11.37 -7.38 -6.10
CA PRO A 312 -12.50 -7.06 -5.22
C PRO A 312 -13.12 -8.31 -4.55
N GLU A 313 -13.18 -9.44 -5.27
CA GLU A 313 -13.70 -10.71 -4.79
C GLU A 313 -12.89 -11.28 -3.62
N HIS A 314 -11.56 -11.22 -3.70
CA HIS A 314 -10.67 -11.69 -2.64
C HIS A 314 -10.73 -10.79 -1.40
N LEU A 315 -11.07 -9.52 -1.57
CA LEU A 315 -11.19 -8.53 -0.51
C LEU A 315 -12.60 -8.47 0.11
N GLY A 316 -13.50 -9.38 -0.28
CA GLY A 316 -14.83 -9.49 0.30
C GLY A 316 -15.70 -8.25 0.02
N PHE A 317 -15.46 -7.54 -1.09
CA PHE A 317 -16.10 -6.27 -1.41
C PHE A 317 -17.63 -6.31 -1.28
N GLY A 318 -18.28 -7.34 -1.82
CA GLY A 318 -19.74 -7.50 -1.76
C GLY A 318 -20.32 -7.71 -0.35
N GLN A 319 -19.53 -8.22 0.61
CA GLN A 319 -19.99 -8.39 2.00
C GLN A 319 -19.86 -7.11 2.83
N ARG A 320 -18.94 -6.21 2.46
CA ARG A 320 -18.58 -5.01 3.24
C ARG A 320 -19.33 -3.75 2.78
N MET A 321 -19.54 -3.64 1.47
CA MET A 321 -20.06 -2.42 0.83
C MET A 321 -21.57 -2.46 0.61
N SER A 322 -22.26 -3.49 1.11
CA SER A 322 -23.70 -3.72 0.92
C SER A 322 -24.60 -2.77 1.71
N LYS A 323 -24.10 -1.64 2.23
CA LYS A 323 -24.98 -0.58 2.74
C LYS A 323 -25.57 0.15 1.53
N GLY A 324 -26.70 -0.36 1.04
CA GLY A 324 -27.46 0.24 -0.07
C GLY A 324 -27.48 -0.58 -1.37
N LEU A 325 -26.63 -1.60 -1.49
CA LEU A 325 -26.70 -2.60 -2.56
C LEU A 325 -27.15 -3.94 -1.97
N GLU A 326 -28.11 -4.60 -2.62
CA GLU A 326 -28.67 -5.88 -2.17
C GLU A 326 -27.57 -6.93 -1.99
N ARG A 327 -27.73 -7.79 -0.98
CA ARG A 327 -26.93 -9.01 -0.88
C ARG A 327 -27.25 -9.87 -2.11
N ASP A 328 -26.23 -10.47 -2.73
CA ASP A 328 -26.28 -11.33 -3.95
C ASP A 328 -25.84 -10.67 -5.28
N ARG A 329 -25.32 -9.44 -5.26
CA ARG A 329 -24.67 -8.84 -6.45
C ARG A 329 -23.26 -9.39 -6.69
N THR A 330 -22.87 -9.46 -7.98
CA THR A 330 -21.51 -9.87 -8.38
C THR A 330 -20.64 -8.64 -8.62
N PHE A 331 -19.40 -8.67 -8.15
CA PHE A 331 -18.45 -7.57 -8.34
C PHE A 331 -17.24 -8.05 -9.12
N VAL A 332 -16.87 -7.30 -10.16
CA VAL A 332 -15.72 -7.58 -11.02
C VAL A 332 -14.80 -6.37 -10.98
N GLY A 333 -13.52 -6.57 -10.75
CA GLY A 333 -12.53 -5.49 -10.75
C GLY A 333 -12.35 -4.89 -12.14
N GLY A 334 -12.06 -3.59 -12.23
CA GLY A 334 -11.73 -2.91 -13.48
C GLY A 334 -10.64 -3.62 -14.28
N TYR A 335 -9.65 -4.23 -13.63
CA TYR A 335 -8.64 -5.01 -14.34
C TYR A 335 -9.19 -6.28 -14.96
N SER A 336 -9.94 -7.09 -14.21
CA SER A 336 -10.53 -8.33 -14.72
C SER A 336 -11.50 -8.07 -15.87
N TYR A 337 -12.32 -7.00 -15.75
CA TYR A 337 -13.21 -6.57 -16.83
C TYR A 337 -12.41 -6.11 -18.06
N GLY A 338 -11.42 -5.23 -17.87
CA GLY A 338 -10.60 -4.70 -18.97
C GLY A 338 -9.76 -5.77 -19.68
N GLU A 339 -9.27 -6.79 -18.96
CA GLU A 339 -8.56 -7.94 -19.54
C GLU A 339 -9.49 -8.82 -20.39
N HIS A 340 -10.78 -8.92 -20.04
CA HIS A 340 -11.76 -9.73 -20.76
C HIS A 340 -12.40 -8.99 -21.95
N PHE A 341 -12.81 -7.73 -21.76
CA PHE A 341 -13.58 -6.96 -22.74
C PHE A 341 -12.79 -5.82 -23.42
N GLY A 342 -11.59 -5.53 -22.95
CA GLY A 342 -10.71 -4.48 -23.46
C GLY A 342 -10.73 -3.20 -22.60
N PHE A 343 -9.54 -2.68 -22.27
CA PHE A 343 -9.39 -1.46 -21.46
C PHE A 343 -9.97 -0.20 -22.12
N LYS A 344 -9.90 -0.09 -23.46
CA LYS A 344 -10.51 1.04 -24.18
C LYS A 344 -12.02 1.09 -23.97
N ARG A 345 -12.67 -0.07 -24.12
CA ARG A 345 -14.12 -0.23 -23.90
C ARG A 345 -14.49 0.05 -22.45
N LEU A 346 -13.71 -0.45 -21.49
CA LEU A 346 -13.92 -0.15 -20.07
C LEU A 346 -13.86 1.36 -19.81
N ASP A 347 -12.89 2.04 -20.40
CA ASP A 347 -12.76 3.48 -20.24
C ASP A 347 -13.95 4.21 -20.86
N GLU A 348 -14.40 3.83 -22.06
CA GLU A 348 -15.63 4.32 -22.72
C GLU A 348 -16.85 4.13 -21.81
N ILE A 349 -17.12 2.92 -21.32
CA ILE A 349 -18.28 2.62 -20.45
C ILE A 349 -18.22 3.42 -19.14
N TRP A 350 -17.04 3.55 -18.53
CA TRP A 350 -16.90 4.34 -17.30
C TRP A 350 -17.03 5.86 -17.58
N ASN A 351 -16.91 6.29 -18.84
CA ASN A 351 -16.98 7.68 -19.29
C ASN A 351 -18.30 8.05 -19.97
N GLU A 352 -19.19 7.12 -20.28
CA GLU A 352 -20.46 7.41 -20.96
C GLU A 352 -21.31 8.35 -20.09
N ASP A 353 -21.21 9.65 -20.40
CA ASP A 353 -21.94 10.74 -19.76
C ASP A 353 -23.46 10.52 -19.93
N GLY A 354 -24.17 10.16 -18.85
CA GLY A 354 -25.62 10.37 -18.81
C GLY A 354 -26.42 9.48 -17.88
N ASP A 355 -26.37 8.15 -18.06
CA ASP A 355 -27.44 7.32 -17.48
C ASP A 355 -27.10 6.74 -16.09
N HIS A 356 -25.83 6.42 -15.81
CA HIS A 356 -25.41 5.80 -14.54
C HIS A 356 -24.02 6.27 -14.07
N PRO A 357 -23.90 7.43 -13.38
CA PRO A 357 -22.62 7.88 -12.85
C PRO A 357 -22.04 6.88 -11.83
N PRO A 358 -20.70 6.74 -11.70
CA PRO A 358 -20.08 5.86 -10.72
C PRO A 358 -20.59 6.12 -9.30
N ILE A 359 -21.15 5.08 -8.67
CA ILE A 359 -21.70 5.15 -7.33
C ILE A 359 -20.60 4.85 -6.33
N LYS A 360 -20.35 5.77 -5.39
CA LYS A 360 -19.45 5.51 -4.26
C LYS A 360 -20.14 4.59 -3.26
N VAL A 361 -19.55 3.42 -3.02
CA VAL A 361 -20.11 2.40 -2.11
C VAL A 361 -19.29 2.26 -0.83
N GLY A 362 -18.20 3.02 -0.72
CA GLY A 362 -17.40 3.20 0.49
C GLY A 362 -16.00 3.71 0.17
N PRO A 363 -15.04 3.55 1.09
CA PRO A 363 -13.72 4.15 0.93
C PRO A 363 -12.96 3.59 -0.27
N CYS A 364 -12.47 4.50 -1.10
CA CYS A 364 -11.74 4.18 -2.33
C CYS A 364 -12.47 3.17 -3.25
N ALA A 365 -13.80 3.21 -3.27
CA ALA A 365 -14.62 2.18 -3.90
C ALA A 365 -15.82 2.79 -4.63
N TYR A 366 -15.78 2.66 -5.95
CA TYR A 366 -16.79 3.13 -6.88
C TYR A 366 -17.25 1.97 -7.75
N VAL A 367 -18.54 1.97 -8.10
CA VAL A 367 -19.10 0.93 -8.97
C VAL A 367 -19.99 1.50 -10.06
N ILE A 368 -20.04 0.80 -11.20
CA ILE A 368 -21.06 0.97 -12.24
C ILE A 368 -21.64 -0.39 -12.63
N PRO A 369 -22.89 -0.47 -13.13
CA PRO A 369 -23.41 -1.70 -13.73
C PRO A 369 -22.54 -2.19 -14.89
N ALA A 370 -22.32 -3.49 -15.01
CA ALA A 370 -21.57 -4.08 -16.12
C ALA A 370 -22.51 -4.34 -17.33
N PRO A 371 -22.27 -3.74 -18.51
CA PRO A 371 -23.24 -3.81 -19.62
C PRO A 371 -23.29 -5.15 -20.39
N ASP A 372 -22.26 -6.02 -20.30
CA ASP A 372 -22.04 -7.08 -21.31
C ASP A 372 -21.66 -8.48 -20.79
N PHE A 373 -21.77 -8.74 -19.49
CA PHE A 373 -21.58 -10.12 -19.02
C PHE A 373 -22.76 -10.98 -19.49
N THR A 374 -22.50 -12.12 -20.12
CA THR A 374 -23.52 -13.12 -20.50
C THR A 374 -24.15 -13.86 -19.29
N THR A 375 -24.15 -13.23 -18.11
CA THR A 375 -24.70 -13.68 -16.81
C THR A 375 -24.99 -12.46 -15.92
N PRO A 376 -25.91 -12.57 -14.94
CA PRO A 376 -27.19 -11.83 -14.82
C PRO A 376 -27.06 -10.29 -14.72
N SER A 377 -28.20 -9.58 -14.76
CA SER A 377 -28.42 -8.12 -14.66
C SER A 377 -27.80 -7.39 -13.45
N ASP A 378 -27.01 -8.09 -12.63
CA ASP A 378 -26.67 -7.78 -11.25
C ASP A 378 -25.14 -7.74 -11.02
N THR A 379 -24.36 -7.58 -12.09
CA THR A 379 -22.90 -7.48 -12.06
C THR A 379 -22.45 -6.02 -12.05
N PHE A 380 -21.49 -5.69 -11.18
CA PHE A 380 -20.92 -4.35 -11.04
C PHE A 380 -19.42 -4.35 -11.29
N ILE A 381 -18.96 -3.35 -12.04
CA ILE A 381 -17.53 -3.08 -12.25
C ILE A 381 -17.04 -2.21 -11.10
N VAL A 382 -15.99 -2.64 -10.40
CA VAL A 382 -15.37 -1.90 -9.30
C VAL A 382 -14.17 -1.12 -9.80
N ASN A 383 -14.16 0.20 -9.55
CA ASN A 383 -13.03 1.10 -9.84
C ASN A 383 -12.46 0.97 -11.28
N GLY A 384 -13.34 0.88 -12.27
CA GLY A 384 -12.99 0.69 -13.68
C GLY A 384 -12.16 1.80 -14.33
N HIS A 385 -12.12 3.00 -13.74
CA HIS A 385 -11.23 4.08 -14.18
C HIS A 385 -9.76 3.86 -13.80
N ILE A 386 -9.46 3.01 -12.81
CA ILE A 386 -8.10 2.86 -12.26
C ILE A 386 -7.08 2.36 -13.29
N PRO A 387 -7.38 1.37 -14.16
CA PRO A 387 -6.44 0.96 -15.20
C PRO A 387 -6.05 2.10 -16.15
N SER A 388 -7.01 2.90 -16.62
CA SER A 388 -6.76 4.04 -17.50
C SER A 388 -5.93 5.12 -16.79
N PHE A 389 -6.31 5.46 -15.55
CA PHE A 389 -5.56 6.41 -14.73
C PHE A 389 -4.11 5.98 -14.47
N LEU A 390 -3.89 4.69 -14.16
CA LEU A 390 -2.53 4.15 -13.98
C LEU A 390 -1.73 4.14 -15.28
N SER A 391 -2.35 3.84 -16.42
CA SER A 391 -1.67 3.97 -17.72
C SER A 391 -1.13 5.38 -17.90
N THR A 392 -1.94 6.41 -17.66
CA THR A 392 -1.48 7.81 -17.75
C THR A 392 -0.32 8.11 -16.79
N LEU A 393 -0.28 7.52 -15.59
CA LEU A 393 0.84 7.68 -14.67
C LEU A 393 2.10 6.89 -15.09
N GLU A 394 1.94 5.72 -15.68
CA GLU A 394 2.99 4.73 -15.95
C GLU A 394 3.54 4.81 -17.39
N ASP A 395 2.86 5.50 -18.30
CA ASP A 395 3.22 5.57 -19.72
C ASP A 395 4.52 6.35 -19.96
N ARG A 396 5.36 5.82 -20.85
CA ARG A 396 6.66 6.42 -21.19
C ARG A 396 6.49 7.83 -21.75
N GLY A 397 7.27 8.77 -21.22
CA GLY A 397 7.24 10.17 -21.64
C GLY A 397 6.24 11.02 -20.84
N ASN A 398 5.36 10.41 -20.05
CA ASN A 398 4.60 11.13 -19.05
C ASN A 398 5.48 11.44 -17.84
N VAL A 399 5.28 12.63 -17.26
CA VAL A 399 6.03 13.09 -16.08
C VAL A 399 5.05 13.48 -14.99
N THR A 400 5.26 12.92 -13.79
CA THR A 400 4.59 13.34 -12.57
C THR A 400 5.54 14.21 -11.77
N TYR A 401 5.14 15.44 -11.41
CA TYR A 401 5.93 16.25 -10.46
C TYR A 401 5.35 16.09 -9.06
N ALA A 402 6.12 15.51 -8.15
CA ALA A 402 5.80 15.47 -6.73
C ALA A 402 6.47 16.66 -6.03
N ILE A 403 5.68 17.43 -5.28
CA ILE A 403 6.12 18.65 -4.60
C ILE A 403 5.85 18.49 -3.10
N ALA A 404 6.93 18.40 -2.31
CA ALA A 404 6.86 18.43 -0.87
C ALA A 404 6.79 19.88 -0.40
N ILE A 405 5.71 20.24 0.29
CA ILE A 405 5.52 21.57 0.87
C ILE A 405 5.52 21.51 2.39
N GLU A 406 6.09 22.53 3.02
CA GLU A 406 6.14 22.67 4.48
C GLU A 406 5.66 24.04 4.93
N ALA A 407 4.90 24.06 6.03
CA ALA A 407 4.41 25.30 6.61
C ALA A 407 5.58 26.14 7.17
N VAL A 408 5.55 27.45 6.90
CA VAL A 408 6.63 28.37 7.32
C VAL A 408 6.40 28.99 8.70
N SER A 409 5.17 28.93 9.21
CA SER A 409 4.83 29.47 10.53
C SER A 409 3.55 28.80 11.06
N VAL A 410 3.25 29.07 12.34
CA VAL A 410 1.99 28.63 12.98
C VAL A 410 0.74 29.29 12.40
N THR A 411 0.90 30.33 11.57
CA THR A 411 -0.22 31.01 10.89
C THR A 411 -0.51 30.45 9.50
N ALA A 412 0.23 29.44 9.06
CA ALA A 412 -0.03 28.75 7.79
C ALA A 412 -1.45 28.16 7.78
N SER A 413 -2.04 28.08 6.59
CA SER A 413 -3.35 27.47 6.39
C SER A 413 -3.39 26.04 6.94
N SER A 414 -4.52 25.66 7.54
CA SER A 414 -4.71 24.29 8.02
C SER A 414 -4.83 23.30 6.85
N TRP A 415 -4.75 22.00 7.13
CA TRP A 415 -5.04 20.95 6.16
C TRP A 415 -6.38 21.14 5.45
N LEU A 416 -7.43 21.42 6.22
CA LEU A 416 -8.77 21.68 5.68
C LEU A 416 -8.78 22.89 4.74
N GLU A 417 -8.09 23.96 5.10
CA GLU A 417 -7.96 25.13 4.21
C GLU A 417 -7.14 24.81 2.97
N MET A 418 -6.05 24.06 3.10
CA MET A 418 -5.28 23.61 1.94
C MET A 418 -6.11 22.73 1.00
N ARG A 419 -6.99 21.88 1.56
CA ARG A 419 -7.90 21.04 0.77
C ARG A 419 -9.02 21.83 0.08
N ASN A 420 -9.61 22.78 0.78
CA ASN A 420 -10.82 23.45 0.29
C ASN A 420 -10.51 24.73 -0.50
N LYS A 421 -9.49 25.48 -0.10
CA LYS A 421 -9.16 26.80 -0.65
C LYS A 421 -7.93 26.78 -1.56
N PHE A 422 -6.92 25.95 -1.28
CA PHE A 422 -5.73 25.85 -2.11
C PHE A 422 -5.91 24.88 -3.29
N ILE A 423 -6.19 23.59 -3.06
CA ILE A 423 -6.33 22.61 -4.16
C ILE A 423 -7.72 22.64 -4.80
N GLY A 424 -8.77 22.74 -3.98
CA GLY A 424 -10.17 22.70 -4.43
C GLY A 424 -10.73 21.28 -4.63
N THR A 425 -12.05 21.18 -4.78
CA THR A 425 -12.75 19.89 -4.96
C THR A 425 -12.32 19.19 -6.24
N THR A 426 -12.52 17.87 -6.33
CA THR A 426 -12.06 17.06 -7.48
C THR A 426 -12.83 17.34 -8.77
N ILE A 427 -14.01 17.96 -8.67
CA ILE A 427 -14.79 18.47 -9.80
C ILE A 427 -14.40 19.93 -10.02
N PRO A 428 -13.56 20.26 -11.02
CA PRO A 428 -12.93 21.59 -11.12
C PRO A 428 -13.93 22.75 -11.21
N GLY A 429 -15.04 22.58 -11.93
CA GLY A 429 -16.10 23.62 -12.01
C GLY A 429 -16.84 23.88 -10.69
N ARG A 430 -16.80 22.95 -9.72
CA ARG A 430 -17.36 23.12 -8.36
C ARG A 430 -16.28 23.50 -7.33
N ALA A 431 -15.02 23.64 -7.74
CA ALA A 431 -13.92 24.00 -6.84
C ALA A 431 -13.99 25.49 -6.46
N ALA A 432 -13.47 25.82 -5.27
CA ALA A 432 -13.48 27.18 -4.75
C ALA A 432 -12.73 28.15 -5.67
N ILE A 433 -13.26 29.36 -5.86
CA ILE A 433 -12.61 30.42 -6.65
C ILE A 433 -11.22 30.69 -6.09
N GLY A 434 -10.22 30.75 -6.98
CA GLY A 434 -8.81 30.92 -6.62
C GLY A 434 -8.07 29.64 -6.18
N SER A 435 -8.76 28.49 -6.13
CA SER A 435 -8.08 27.20 -5.90
C SER A 435 -7.46 26.67 -7.21
N LEU A 436 -6.39 25.86 -7.10
CA LEU A 436 -5.65 25.32 -8.26
C LEU A 436 -6.54 24.66 -9.31
N ARG A 437 -7.46 23.78 -8.88
CA ARG A 437 -8.36 23.09 -9.81
C ARG A 437 -9.35 24.05 -10.47
N ARG A 438 -9.82 25.05 -9.72
CA ARG A 438 -10.71 26.08 -10.28
C ARG A 438 -9.99 26.96 -11.29
N MET A 439 -8.79 27.44 -10.94
CA MET A 439 -7.94 28.21 -11.84
C MET A 439 -7.59 27.44 -13.13
N ALA A 440 -7.35 26.13 -13.02
CA ALA A 440 -7.15 25.28 -14.20
C ALA A 440 -8.40 25.24 -15.09
N PHE A 441 -9.58 25.03 -14.49
CA PHE A 441 -10.86 24.97 -15.20
C PHE A 441 -11.23 26.29 -15.87
N ASP A 442 -10.97 27.41 -15.19
CA ASP A 442 -11.25 28.76 -15.70
C ASP A 442 -10.18 29.23 -16.73
N GLY A 443 -9.15 28.41 -17.00
CA GLY A 443 -8.10 28.71 -17.98
C GLY A 443 -7.00 29.65 -17.48
N GLU A 444 -6.98 30.00 -16.20
CA GLU A 444 -6.01 30.95 -15.61
C GLU A 444 -4.58 30.39 -15.50
N LEU A 445 -4.43 29.07 -15.58
CA LEU A 445 -3.13 28.39 -15.49
C LEU A 445 -2.51 28.06 -16.86
N ASP A 446 -3.14 28.44 -17.97
CA ASP A 446 -2.69 28.14 -19.34
C ASP A 446 -2.38 26.64 -19.58
N ILE A 447 -3.09 25.75 -18.88
CA ILE A 447 -2.93 24.30 -19.02
C ILE A 447 -3.62 23.86 -20.30
N ILE A 448 -2.90 23.16 -21.17
CA ILE A 448 -3.47 22.63 -22.41
C ILE A 448 -3.92 21.18 -22.18
N GLY A 449 -5.19 20.92 -22.49
CA GLY A 449 -5.86 19.64 -22.31
C GLY A 449 -7.27 19.84 -21.78
N GLU A 450 -8.07 18.78 -21.79
CA GLU A 450 -9.41 18.83 -21.22
C GLU A 450 -9.34 18.76 -19.69
N ILE A 451 -9.78 19.83 -19.02
CA ILE A 451 -9.90 19.86 -17.56
C ILE A 451 -11.24 19.25 -17.14
N SER A 452 -11.17 18.06 -16.56
CA SER A 452 -12.35 17.30 -16.15
C SER A 452 -12.21 16.76 -14.73
N PHE A 453 -13.24 16.09 -14.22
CA PHE A 453 -13.16 15.36 -12.95
C PHE A 453 -12.00 14.34 -12.95
N ARG A 454 -11.80 13.65 -14.07
CA ARG A 454 -10.73 12.65 -14.23
C ARG A 454 -9.37 13.30 -14.41
N ASN A 455 -9.30 14.32 -15.25
CA ASN A 455 -8.07 15.00 -15.60
C ASN A 455 -8.05 16.43 -15.06
N ASN A 456 -8.01 16.54 -13.72
CA ASN A 456 -7.97 17.83 -13.02
C ASN A 456 -6.54 18.32 -12.71
N GLY A 457 -5.52 17.63 -13.25
CA GLY A 457 -4.11 18.03 -13.17
C GLY A 457 -3.42 17.92 -11.81
N PHE A 458 -4.17 17.85 -10.71
CA PHE A 458 -3.56 18.00 -9.38
C PHE A 458 -4.08 17.00 -8.34
N HIS A 459 -3.20 16.58 -7.44
CA HIS A 459 -3.51 15.85 -6.21
C HIS A 459 -2.85 16.55 -5.02
N LEU A 460 -3.49 16.55 -3.87
CA LEU A 460 -2.88 17.01 -2.61
C LEU A 460 -3.23 15.98 -1.55
N SER A 461 -2.26 15.59 -0.71
CA SER A 461 -2.49 14.74 0.47
C SER A 461 -3.78 15.15 1.20
N ALA A 462 -4.68 14.21 1.52
CA ALA A 462 -5.92 14.55 2.21
C ALA A 462 -5.72 14.82 3.70
N GLY A 463 -4.66 14.29 4.29
CA GLY A 463 -4.34 14.46 5.70
C GLY A 463 -2.88 14.09 6.04
N PRO A 464 -2.46 14.29 7.30
CA PRO A 464 -1.09 14.05 7.75
C PRO A 464 -0.64 12.60 7.54
N LEU A 465 -1.57 11.67 7.65
CA LEU A 465 -1.33 10.24 7.52
C LEU A 465 -1.09 9.86 6.05
N GLU A 466 -1.93 10.33 5.14
CA GLU A 466 -1.69 10.17 3.71
C GLU A 466 -0.39 10.85 3.28
N ALA A 467 -0.07 12.03 3.82
CA ALA A 467 1.19 12.68 3.53
C ALA A 467 2.40 11.88 4.00
N VAL A 468 2.43 11.31 5.21
CA VAL A 468 3.58 10.48 5.64
C VAL A 468 3.86 9.37 4.63
N ARG A 469 2.79 8.73 4.17
CA ARG A 469 2.85 7.68 3.15
C ARG A 469 3.33 8.20 1.80
N GLU A 470 2.81 9.34 1.35
CA GLU A 470 3.21 9.97 0.09
C GLU A 470 4.63 10.52 0.13
N PHE A 471 5.09 11.04 1.26
CA PHE A 471 6.48 11.41 1.48
C PHE A 471 7.39 10.20 1.29
N TYR A 472 7.02 9.09 1.91
CA TYR A 472 7.76 7.84 1.79
C TYR A 472 7.77 7.30 0.35
N LEU A 473 6.62 7.34 -0.34
CA LEU A 473 6.48 6.84 -1.71
C LEU A 473 7.18 7.71 -2.75
N TRP A 474 6.92 9.01 -2.72
CA TRP A 474 7.33 9.96 -3.75
C TRP A 474 8.66 10.65 -3.46
N PHE A 475 9.22 10.52 -2.24
CA PHE A 475 10.49 11.12 -1.83
C PHE A 475 11.46 10.16 -1.12
N GLY A 476 11.00 8.96 -0.77
CA GLY A 476 11.79 7.95 -0.06
C GLY A 476 11.83 8.17 1.46
N TYR A 477 12.50 7.22 2.13
CA TYR A 477 12.50 7.14 3.60
C TYR A 477 13.16 8.33 4.30
N GLU A 478 14.23 8.91 3.71
CA GLU A 478 14.94 10.04 4.34
C GLU A 478 14.06 11.28 4.51
N GLU A 479 13.34 11.72 3.47
CA GLU A 479 12.43 12.86 3.58
C GLU A 479 11.23 12.55 4.49
N CYS A 480 10.73 11.31 4.43
CA CYS A 480 9.70 10.85 5.36
C CYS A 480 10.15 10.94 6.82
N LYS A 481 11.41 10.56 7.15
CA LYS A 481 11.95 10.70 8.50
C LYS A 481 11.97 12.13 8.99
N ILE A 482 12.27 13.09 8.12
CA ILE A 482 12.27 14.51 8.50
C ILE A 482 10.84 14.92 8.88
N PHE A 483 9.83 14.51 8.12
CA PHE A 483 8.43 14.76 8.47
C PHE A 483 8.05 14.11 9.81
N LEU A 484 8.34 12.83 10.00
CA LEU A 484 8.05 12.12 11.25
C LEU A 484 8.66 12.78 12.49
N ARG A 485 9.90 13.28 12.38
CA ARG A 485 10.55 14.04 13.47
C ARG A 485 9.76 15.31 13.83
N THR A 486 9.16 16.00 12.86
CA THR A 486 8.29 17.17 13.15
C THR A 486 6.98 16.79 13.85
N LEU A 487 6.51 15.55 13.67
CA LEU A 487 5.39 14.97 14.43
C LEU A 487 5.83 14.45 15.81
N GLY A 488 7.11 14.57 16.16
CA GLY A 488 7.68 14.06 17.41
C GLY A 488 7.75 12.53 17.48
N ILE A 489 7.79 11.85 16.32
CA ILE A 489 7.95 10.40 16.20
C ILE A 489 9.44 10.10 16.11
N ASN A 490 9.94 9.23 17.00
CA ASN A 490 11.33 8.76 16.92
C ASN A 490 11.50 7.83 15.70
N THR A 491 12.51 8.10 14.87
CA THR A 491 12.78 7.42 13.60
C THR A 491 14.00 6.50 13.62
N ASP A 492 14.53 6.19 14.81
CA ASP A 492 15.62 5.22 14.98
C ASP A 492 15.20 3.77 14.65
N GLN A 493 13.92 3.54 14.34
CA GLN A 493 13.39 2.27 13.82
C GLN A 493 12.66 2.47 12.47
N PRO A 494 12.70 1.48 11.55
CA PRO A 494 11.94 1.52 10.30
C PRO A 494 10.45 1.75 10.56
N LEU A 495 9.78 2.57 9.74
CA LEU A 495 8.33 2.86 9.85
C LEU A 495 7.45 1.62 9.95
N VAL A 496 7.88 0.55 9.28
CA VAL A 496 7.20 -0.76 9.24
C VAL A 496 7.32 -1.53 10.57
N ASN A 497 8.19 -1.08 11.47
CA ASN A 497 8.58 -1.76 12.69
C ASN A 497 8.27 -1.01 13.98
N ILE A 498 7.57 0.14 13.94
CA ILE A 498 7.23 0.90 15.15
C ILE A 498 6.38 0.02 16.08
N PRO A 499 6.92 -0.44 17.22
CA PRO A 499 6.17 -1.24 18.18
C PRO A 499 5.32 -0.29 19.02
N LEU A 500 4.01 -0.51 19.06
CA LEU A 500 3.20 0.07 20.12
C LEU A 500 3.48 -0.74 21.39
N GLU A 501 4.05 -0.10 22.41
CA GLU A 501 4.16 -0.71 23.74
C GLU A 501 2.78 -0.80 24.39
N GLY A 502 2.46 -1.97 24.95
CA GLY A 502 1.17 -2.31 25.53
C GLY A 502 0.47 -3.35 24.66
N GLU A 503 -0.07 -4.39 25.28
CA GLU A 503 -0.79 -5.47 24.59
C GLU A 503 -2.06 -4.98 23.90
N GLU A 504 -1.93 -4.29 22.76
CA GLU A 504 -2.98 -4.04 21.78
C GLU A 504 -2.33 -3.43 20.52
N TYR A 505 -2.17 -4.28 19.50
CA TYR A 505 -1.40 -4.02 18.30
C TYR A 505 -2.21 -3.19 17.30
N ALA A 506 -2.06 -1.87 17.31
CA ALA A 506 -2.34 -1.03 16.15
C ALA A 506 -1.04 -0.82 15.37
N THR A 507 -0.82 -1.62 14.33
CA THR A 507 0.24 -1.32 13.37
C THR A 507 -0.15 -0.03 12.66
N LEU A 508 0.66 1.01 12.79
CA LEU A 508 0.37 2.34 12.24
C LEU A 508 0.43 2.29 10.70
N TRP A 509 -0.70 1.93 10.08
CA TRP A 509 -1.02 2.28 8.69
C TRP A 509 -2.33 3.03 8.65
N LEU A 510 -2.20 4.35 8.78
CA LEU A 510 -2.76 5.48 8.01
C LEU A 510 -4.00 5.27 7.10
N ASN A 511 -4.25 4.09 6.52
CA ASN A 511 -5.54 3.77 5.88
C ASN A 511 -6.58 3.25 6.89
N GLU A 512 -6.15 2.61 7.98
CA GLU A 512 -7.02 2.21 9.09
C GLU A 512 -7.32 3.39 10.03
N ALA A 513 -6.57 4.48 9.99
CA ALA A 513 -6.92 5.66 10.80
C ALA A 513 -8.16 6.40 10.29
N THR A 514 -8.58 6.16 9.04
CA THR A 514 -9.84 6.67 8.50
C THR A 514 -11.04 5.73 8.76
N GLU A 515 -10.84 4.41 8.84
CA GLU A 515 -11.94 3.43 9.06
C GLU A 515 -11.98 2.79 10.46
N CYS A 516 -10.85 2.73 11.17
CA CYS A 516 -10.68 2.26 12.56
C CYS A 516 -10.33 3.43 13.49
N LEU A 517 -11.25 4.40 13.59
CA LEU A 517 -11.35 5.23 14.79
C LEU A 517 -11.98 4.40 15.91
N ASP A 518 -11.26 3.38 16.39
CA ASP A 518 -11.40 2.95 17.77
C ASP A 518 -10.17 3.45 18.54
N VAL A 519 -10.44 4.30 19.51
CA VAL A 519 -9.58 5.42 19.90
C VAL A 519 -8.51 4.99 20.91
N GLU A 520 -8.17 3.73 21.10
CA GLU A 520 -7.48 3.30 22.34
C GLU A 520 -5.93 3.35 22.35
N SER A 521 -5.26 3.58 21.22
CA SER A 521 -3.79 3.73 21.21
C SER A 521 -3.32 5.06 21.85
N ARG A 522 -2.66 4.97 23.01
CA ARG A 522 -2.07 6.11 23.75
C ARG A 522 -1.03 6.89 22.93
N GLN A 523 -0.31 6.21 22.03
CA GLN A 523 0.66 6.83 21.12
C GLN A 523 0.00 7.50 19.92
N LEU A 524 -1.07 6.93 19.35
CA LEU A 524 -1.85 7.58 18.28
C LEU A 524 -2.54 8.83 18.84
N ARG A 525 -3.10 8.77 20.06
CA ARG A 525 -3.60 9.96 20.77
C ARG A 525 -2.50 10.98 21.02
N THR A 526 -1.27 10.55 21.29
CA THR A 526 -0.13 11.46 21.47
C THR A 526 0.27 12.11 20.14
N VAL A 527 0.37 11.36 19.04
CA VAL A 527 0.64 11.89 17.69
C VAL A 527 -0.47 12.83 17.24
N LEU A 528 -1.73 12.44 17.40
CA LEU A 528 -2.91 13.25 17.07
C LEU A 528 -3.02 14.49 17.96
N SER A 529 -2.82 14.38 19.28
CA SER A 529 -2.80 15.54 20.21
C SER A 529 -1.62 16.49 19.96
N ARG A 530 -0.56 15.97 19.32
CA ARG A 530 0.59 16.72 18.84
C ARG A 530 0.47 17.06 17.36
N ILE A 531 -0.65 16.86 16.70
CA ILE A 531 -0.97 17.58 15.47
C ILE A 531 -1.81 18.78 15.94
N ASP A 532 -1.65 19.94 15.31
CA ASP A 532 -2.45 21.12 15.67
C ASP A 532 -3.90 20.91 15.21
N LEU A 533 -4.62 20.04 15.92
CA LEU A 533 -6.04 19.75 15.78
C LEU A 533 -6.88 20.85 16.45
N SER A 534 -6.29 21.98 16.87
CA SER A 534 -7.00 23.06 17.59
C SER A 534 -8.06 23.78 16.74
N LYS A 535 -8.28 23.33 15.49
CA LYS A 535 -9.41 23.70 14.63
C LYS A 535 -10.23 22.51 14.12
N GLU A 536 -9.91 21.28 14.52
CA GLU A 536 -10.63 20.08 14.12
C GLU A 536 -11.66 19.71 15.17
N ASP A 537 -12.90 20.09 14.89
CA ASP A 537 -14.06 19.46 15.49
C ASP A 537 -13.91 17.95 15.20
N THR A 538 -13.75 17.11 16.23
CA THR A 538 -13.54 15.65 16.13
C THR A 538 -14.60 14.92 15.29
N THR A 539 -15.69 15.62 14.99
CA THR A 539 -16.75 15.26 14.03
C THR A 539 -16.25 15.19 12.57
N SER A 540 -15.18 15.93 12.23
CA SER A 540 -14.62 16.07 10.89
C SER A 540 -13.82 14.84 10.46
N LEU A 541 -13.11 14.16 11.37
CA LEU A 541 -12.44 12.89 11.07
C LEU A 541 -13.43 11.76 10.73
N ARG A 542 -14.66 11.81 11.26
CA ARG A 542 -15.77 10.91 10.89
C ARG A 542 -16.57 11.37 9.66
N LYS A 543 -16.53 12.66 9.32
CA LYS A 543 -17.17 13.23 8.12
C LYS A 543 -16.23 13.38 6.93
N MET A 544 -14.92 13.18 7.09
CA MET A 544 -13.92 13.34 6.02
C MET A 544 -13.96 12.22 4.95
N GLU A 545 -14.81 11.20 5.15
CA GLU A 545 -15.25 10.27 4.09
C GLU A 545 -16.40 10.84 3.22
N CYS A 546 -16.98 11.96 3.62
CA CYS A 546 -18.24 12.53 3.12
C CYS A 546 -18.08 13.96 2.57
N ASP A 547 -17.21 14.17 1.57
CA ASP A 547 -17.32 15.33 0.67
C ASP A 547 -17.21 14.85 -0.80
N PHE A 548 -18.18 14.02 -1.19
CA PHE A 548 -18.68 13.88 -2.57
C PHE A 548 -20.21 13.83 -2.59
N SER A 549 -20.86 14.31 -1.53
CA SER A 549 -22.31 14.32 -1.39
C SER A 549 -22.77 15.73 -1.06
N ASN A 550 -23.01 16.52 -2.10
CA ASN A 550 -24.24 17.29 -2.25
C ASN A 550 -24.34 17.72 -3.72
N ASP A 551 -25.51 17.42 -4.28
CA ASP A 551 -25.94 17.42 -5.68
C ASP A 551 -25.48 16.24 -6.52
#